data_AF-A0A1B1U7S0-F1
#
_entry.id   AF-A0A1B1U7S0-F1
#
_cell.length_a   1.000
_cell.length_b   1.000
_cell.length_c   1.000
_cell.angle_alpha   90.00
_cell.angle_beta   90.00
_cell.angle_gamma   90.00
#
_symmetry.space_group_name_H-M   'P 1'
#
loop_
_entity.id
_entity.type
_entity.pdbx_description
1 polymer ?
#
loop_
_entity_poly.entity_id
_entity_poly.type
_entity_poly.pdbx_seq_one_letter_code
_entity_poly.pdbx_strand_id
1 'polypeptide(L)'
;MEPQGPSRRALFRGQLLSRPVALIGDACLAEAGIVCRSCGDACPASAIRFRPRIGLPPQAIVNEAVCTGCGECVDACPGATITLGAAHGGDAA
;
A
#
# COMPACT_ATOMS: atom_id res chain seq x y z
N MET A 1 9.92 -23.05 -7.98
CA MET A 1 10.02 -22.49 -6.62
C MET A 1 11.08 -21.40 -6.63
N GLU A 2 10.69 -20.18 -6.98
CA GLU A 2 11.60 -19.01 -6.96
C GLU A 2 11.66 -18.42 -5.54
N PRO A 3 12.84 -17.93 -5.11
CA PRO A 3 13.02 -17.45 -3.76
C PRO A 3 12.31 -16.10 -3.61
N GLN A 4 11.30 -16.03 -2.74
CA GLN A 4 10.73 -14.76 -2.26
C GLN A 4 11.70 -14.05 -1.30
N GLY A 5 12.98 -14.00 -1.65
CA GLY A 5 14.04 -13.35 -0.89
C GLY A 5 14.38 -12.00 -1.52
N PRO A 6 14.58 -10.93 -0.74
CA PRO A 6 14.94 -9.62 -1.27
C PRO A 6 16.30 -9.68 -1.98
N SER A 7 16.38 -9.04 -3.16
CA SER A 7 17.59 -9.01 -4.00
C SER A 7 18.81 -8.48 -3.22
N ARG A 8 20.00 -9.06 -3.47
CA ARG A 8 21.27 -8.64 -2.83
C ARG A 8 21.54 -7.13 -2.95
N ARG A 9 21.03 -6.47 -4.00
CA ARG A 9 21.11 -5.01 -4.18
C ARG A 9 20.31 -4.21 -3.13
N ALA A 10 19.19 -4.74 -2.64
CA ALA A 10 18.35 -4.08 -1.63
C ALA A 10 19.03 -4.04 -0.24
N LEU A 11 19.88 -5.02 0.06
CA LEU A 11 20.70 -5.04 1.29
C LEU A 11 21.74 -3.92 1.30
N PHE A 12 22.42 -3.66 0.18
CA PHE A 12 23.47 -2.64 0.09
C PHE A 12 22.96 -1.19 0.16
N ARG A 13 21.71 -0.93 -0.24
CA ARG A 13 21.10 0.40 -0.16
C ARG A 13 20.45 0.71 1.21
N GLY A 14 20.64 -0.15 2.22
CA GLY A 14 20.00 0.05 3.54
C GLY A 14 18.47 -0.09 3.51
N GLN A 15 17.92 -0.62 2.43
CA GLN A 15 16.47 -0.69 2.19
C GLN A 15 15.79 -1.78 3.03
N LEU A 16 16.58 -2.62 3.72
CA LEU A 16 16.11 -3.53 4.78
C LEU A 16 16.06 -2.92 6.19
N LEU A 17 16.68 -1.75 6.40
CA LEU A 17 16.70 -1.09 7.71
C LEU A 17 15.49 -0.16 7.92
N SER A 18 14.75 0.15 6.85
CA SER A 18 13.53 0.94 6.93
C SER A 18 12.32 0.04 7.19
N ARG A 19 11.43 0.49 8.07
CA ARG A 19 10.15 -0.18 8.34
C ARG A 19 9.34 -0.20 7.03
N PRO A 20 8.81 -1.36 6.61
CA PRO A 20 7.99 -1.42 5.41
C PRO A 20 6.71 -0.59 5.57
N VAL A 21 6.23 -0.08 4.44
CA VAL A 21 5.00 0.70 4.31
C VAL A 21 4.13 0.03 3.25
N ALA A 22 2.81 0.10 3.43
CA ALA A 22 1.86 -0.37 2.42
C ALA A 22 1.88 0.55 1.20
N LEU A 23 1.91 -0.06 0.02
CA LEU A 23 1.93 0.59 -1.28
C LEU A 23 0.71 0.13 -2.06
N ILE A 24 -0.06 1.09 -2.58
CA ILE A 24 -1.28 0.84 -3.35
C ILE A 24 -0.92 0.94 -4.83
N GLY A 25 -1.09 -0.15 -5.58
CA GLY A 25 -0.85 -0.18 -7.02
C GLY A 25 -1.97 0.44 -7.84
N ASP A 26 -1.66 0.76 -9.10
CA ASP A 26 -2.53 1.48 -10.04
C ASP A 26 -3.79 0.70 -10.44
N ALA A 27 -3.79 -0.62 -10.28
CA ALA A 27 -4.95 -1.47 -10.55
C ALA A 27 -5.99 -1.46 -9.39
N CYS A 28 -5.94 -0.47 -8.50
CA CYS A 28 -6.92 -0.32 -7.43
C CYS A 28 -8.35 -0.25 -8.01
N LEU A 29 -9.30 -0.94 -7.39
CA LEU A 29 -10.71 -0.92 -7.82
C LEU A 29 -11.31 0.50 -7.91
N ALA A 30 -10.79 1.45 -7.13
CA ALA A 30 -11.18 2.85 -7.21
C ALA A 30 -10.85 3.49 -8.57
N GLU A 31 -9.77 3.05 -9.23
CA GLU A 31 -9.42 3.47 -10.59
C GLU A 31 -10.33 2.83 -11.64
N ALA A 32 -10.90 1.66 -11.34
CA ALA A 32 -11.93 1.01 -12.16
C ALA A 32 -13.36 1.53 -11.90
N GLY A 33 -13.53 2.61 -11.11
CA GLY A 33 -14.85 3.18 -10.80
C GLY A 33 -15.64 2.44 -9.71
N ILE A 34 -15.01 1.51 -8.98
CA ILE A 34 -15.65 0.71 -7.94
C ILE A 34 -15.30 1.26 -6.55
N VAL A 35 -16.31 1.51 -5.73
CA VAL A 35 -16.12 1.93 -4.33
C VAL A 35 -15.70 0.71 -3.50
N CYS A 36 -14.44 0.70 -3.04
CA CYS A 36 -13.89 -0.34 -2.20
C CYS A 36 -13.19 0.28 -0.98
N ARG A 37 -13.42 -0.27 0.22
CA ARG A 37 -12.77 0.16 1.47
C ARG A 37 -12.10 -0.94 2.28
N SER A 38 -12.06 -2.16 1.75
CA SER A 38 -11.60 -3.36 2.48
C SER A 38 -10.23 -3.21 3.13
N CYS A 39 -9.26 -2.58 2.45
CA CYS A 39 -7.93 -2.37 3.01
C CYS A 39 -7.92 -1.39 4.19
N GLY A 40 -8.80 -0.38 4.19
CA GLY A 40 -8.93 0.55 5.30
C GLY A 40 -9.63 -0.08 6.50
N ASP A 41 -10.67 -0.87 6.26
CA ASP A 41 -11.40 -1.60 7.29
C ASP A 41 -10.50 -2.65 7.98
N ALA A 42 -9.59 -3.28 7.22
CA ALA A 42 -8.61 -4.24 7.73
C ALA A 42 -7.35 -3.60 8.34
N CYS A 43 -7.18 -2.27 8.29
CA CYS A 43 -5.95 -1.65 8.77
C CYS A 43 -6.01 -1.39 10.29
N PRO A 44 -5.31 -2.16 11.14
CA PRO A 44 -5.41 -2.01 12.60
C PRO A 44 -4.86 -0.66 13.08
N ALA A 45 -3.83 -0.14 12.42
CA ALA A 45 -3.23 1.15 12.74
C ALA A 45 -4.05 2.34 12.22
N SER A 46 -5.14 2.09 11.47
CA SER A 46 -5.88 3.13 10.77
C SER A 46 -4.92 4.05 9.99
N ALA A 47 -4.00 3.48 9.21
CA ALA A 47 -3.04 4.23 8.41
C ALA A 47 -3.57 4.59 7.02
N ILE A 48 -4.59 3.90 6.53
CA ILE A 48 -5.17 4.12 5.19
C ILE A 48 -6.32 5.12 5.30
N ARG A 49 -6.32 6.14 4.44
CA ARG A 49 -7.36 7.17 4.32
C ARG A 49 -7.93 7.17 2.91
N PHE A 50 -9.18 7.58 2.78
CA PHE A 50 -9.87 7.66 1.51
C PHE A 50 -10.07 9.12 1.15
N ARG A 51 -9.35 9.62 0.15
CA ARG A 51 -9.48 10.99 -0.36
C ARG A 51 -10.66 11.06 -1.33
N PRO A 52 -11.68 11.88 -1.05
CA PRO A 52 -12.78 12.08 -1.99
C PRO A 52 -12.29 12.65 -3.32
N ARG A 53 -12.87 12.18 -4.42
CA ARG A 53 -12.65 12.69 -5.78
C ARG A 53 -14.02 13.00 -6.41
N ILE A 54 -14.14 14.11 -7.12
CA ILE A 54 -15.41 14.48 -7.76
C ILE A 54 -15.66 13.54 -8.94
N GLY A 55 -16.83 12.88 -8.95
CA GLY A 55 -17.22 11.97 -10.04
C GLY A 55 -16.50 10.62 -10.07
N LEU A 56 -15.65 10.33 -9.07
CA LEU A 56 -14.89 9.08 -8.97
C LEU A 56 -14.97 8.50 -7.55
N PRO A 57 -14.77 7.18 -7.38
CA PRO A 57 -14.57 6.61 -6.06
C PRO A 57 -13.41 7.26 -5.32
N PRO A 58 -13.46 7.29 -3.98
CA PRO A 58 -12.40 7.89 -3.20
C PRO A 58 -11.11 7.06 -3.33
N GLN A 59 -9.99 7.76 -3.48
CA GLN A 59 -8.68 7.14 -3.64
C GLN A 59 -8.12 6.75 -2.27
N ALA A 60 -7.63 5.53 -2.14
CA ALA A 60 -6.93 5.10 -0.94
C ALA A 60 -5.51 5.71 -0.89
N ILE A 61 -5.15 6.28 0.26
CA ILE A 61 -3.84 6.90 0.53
C ILE A 61 -3.30 6.36 1.85
N VAL A 62 -2.04 5.97 1.86
CA VAL A 62 -1.36 5.45 3.06
C VAL A 62 -0.64 6.59 3.77
N ASN A 63 -0.91 6.76 5.07
CA ASN A 63 -0.10 7.59 5.95
C ASN A 63 1.10 6.79 6.43
N GLU A 64 2.27 7.06 5.86
CA GLU A 64 3.51 6.32 6.14
C GLU A 64 3.98 6.46 7.59
N ALA A 65 3.71 7.62 8.22
CA ALA A 65 4.08 7.89 9.60
C ALA A 65 3.29 7.03 10.61
N VAL A 66 2.08 6.62 10.25
CA VAL A 66 1.19 5.80 11.09
C VAL A 66 1.20 4.32 10.70
N CYS A 67 1.48 4.02 9.43
CA CYS A 67 1.59 2.65 8.95
C CYS A 67 2.57 1.88 9.84
N THR A 68 2.29 0.62 10.15
CA THR A 68 3.21 -0.23 10.92
C THR A 68 3.95 -1.24 10.04
N GLY A 69 3.50 -1.39 8.78
CA GLY A 69 3.98 -2.45 7.89
C GLY A 69 3.44 -3.84 8.25
N CYS A 70 2.32 -3.94 8.98
CA CYS A 70 1.75 -5.22 9.45
C CYS A 70 1.24 -6.14 8.33
N GLY A 71 0.80 -5.60 7.19
CA GLY A 71 0.42 -6.39 6.02
C GLY A 71 -1.05 -6.83 5.94
N GLU A 72 -1.90 -6.60 6.94
CA GLU A 72 -3.32 -7.03 6.88
C GLU A 72 -4.09 -6.49 5.66
N CYS A 73 -3.74 -5.29 5.21
CA CYS A 73 -4.32 -4.71 4.01
C CYS A 73 -4.00 -5.47 2.72
N VAL A 74 -2.91 -6.24 2.68
CA VAL A 74 -2.51 -7.05 1.52
C VAL A 74 -3.52 -8.17 1.32
N ASP A 75 -3.79 -8.94 2.38
CA ASP A 75 -4.72 -10.06 2.35
C ASP A 75 -6.19 -9.60 2.18
N ALA A 76 -6.53 -8.44 2.75
CA ALA A 76 -7.87 -7.88 2.64
C ALA A 76 -8.16 -7.23 1.27
N CYS A 77 -7.17 -7.08 0.39
CA CYS A 77 -7.34 -6.42 -0.90
C CYS A 77 -7.96 -7.39 -1.93
N PRO A 78 -9.23 -7.22 -2.34
CA PRO A 78 -9.83 -8.12 -3.33
C PRO A 78 -9.20 -7.99 -4.72
N GLY A 79 -8.53 -6.86 -5.02
CA GLY A 79 -7.80 -6.66 -6.27
C GLY A 79 -6.36 -7.18 -6.23
N ALA A 80 -5.86 -7.63 -5.08
CA ALA A 80 -4.47 -8.05 -4.87
C ALA A 80 -3.43 -7.01 -5.36
N THR A 81 -3.72 -5.71 -5.20
CA THR A 81 -2.87 -4.61 -5.72
C THR A 81 -2.05 -3.90 -4.64
N ILE A 82 -2.10 -4.39 -3.41
CA ILE A 82 -1.36 -3.81 -2.28
C ILE A 82 -0.10 -4.65 -2.03
N THR A 83 1.03 -3.97 -1.84
CA THR A 83 2.31 -4.61 -1.48
C THR A 83 2.93 -3.92 -0.27
N LEU A 84 3.88 -4.58 0.39
CA LEU A 84 4.73 -3.96 1.40
C LEU A 84 6.09 -3.65 0.79
N GLY A 85 6.52 -2.40 0.89
CA GLY A 85 7.81 -1.96 0.36
C GLY A 85 8.40 -0.81 1.16
N ALA A 86 9.51 -0.26 0.67
CA ALA A 86 9.99 1.01 1.19
C ALA A 86 8.94 2.09 0.89
N ALA A 87 8.79 3.05 1.82
CA ALA A 87 8.03 4.29 1.60
C ALA A 87 8.28 4.80 0.19
N HIS A 88 7.21 5.02 -0.59
CA HIS A 88 7.33 5.72 -1.85
C HIS A 88 7.51 7.19 -1.48
N GLY A 89 8.77 7.60 -1.25
CA GLY A 89 9.14 9.01 -1.28
C GLY A 89 8.52 9.60 -2.54
N GLY A 90 7.55 10.50 -2.33
CA GLY A 90 6.42 10.65 -3.23
C GLY A 90 6.75 11.05 -4.66
N ASP A 91 6.05 10.42 -5.59
CA ASP A 91 5.75 10.94 -6.91
C ASP A 91 4.23 11.14 -7.02
N ALA A 92 3.69 12.01 -6.16
CA ALA A 92 2.44 12.70 -6.43
C ALA A 92 2.79 13.93 -7.29
N ALA A 93 2.83 13.74 -8.61
CA ALA A 93 2.82 14.80 -9.60
C ALA A 93 1.39 15.01 -10.12
#